data_AF-A0A947CBJ1-F1
#
_entry.id   AF-A0A947CBJ1-F1
#
_cell.length_a   1.000
_cell.length_b   1.000
_cell.length_c   1.000
_cell.angle_alpha   90.00
_cell.angle_beta   90.00
_cell.angle_gamma   90.00
#
_symmetry.space_group_name_H-M   'P 1'
#
loop_
_entity.id
_entity.type
_entity.pdbx_description
1 polymer ?
#
loop_
_entity_poly.entity_id
_entity_poly.type
_entity_poly.pdbx_seq_one_letter_code
_entity_poly.pdbx_strand_id
1 'polypeptide(L)'
;MPTQRDFIVPTLGPCAIESPLEARGQMFADESIRVRVKRHIRAGAAEIDTLSFEEAGPRRRLYFNPAETTAAFVTCGGLSPGLNNVIRSGFLELTHNYGVERILGIRNGYA
;
A
#
# COMPACT_ATOMS: atom_id res chain seq x y z
N MET A 1 8.74 17.07 17.93
CA MET A 1 7.54 17.33 17.10
C MET A 1 7.74 16.59 15.79
N PRO A 2 6.72 15.89 15.26
CA PRO A 2 6.85 15.23 13.97
C PRO A 2 7.05 16.26 12.85
N THR A 3 7.80 15.86 11.84
CA THR A 3 8.12 16.62 10.63
C THR A 3 7.56 15.89 9.41
N GLN A 4 7.55 16.53 8.24
CA GLN A 4 7.07 15.88 7.02
C GLN A 4 7.89 14.62 6.66
N ARG A 5 9.16 14.56 7.08
CA ARG A 5 10.05 13.41 6.84
C ARG A 5 9.57 12.14 7.54
N ASP A 6 8.91 12.27 8.69
CA ASP A 6 8.37 11.13 9.45
C ASP A 6 7.17 10.46 8.74
N PHE A 7 6.60 11.13 7.72
CA PHE A 7 5.47 10.63 6.93
C PHE A 7 5.83 10.33 5.47
N ILE A 8 7.12 10.28 5.14
CA ILE A 8 7.58 9.81 3.83
C ILE A 8 7.62 8.29 3.87
N VAL A 9 6.90 7.64 2.95
CA VAL A 9 6.94 6.20 2.79
C VAL A 9 8.21 5.82 2.02
N PRO A 10 9.08 4.94 2.56
CA PRO A 10 10.28 4.52 1.86
C PRO A 10 9.92 3.66 0.64
N THR A 11 10.68 3.85 -0.45
CA THR A 11 10.56 3.06 -1.67
C THR A 11 11.73 2.09 -1.80
N LEU A 12 11.50 0.93 -2.43
CA LEU A 12 12.55 -0.07 -2.66
C LEU A 12 13.51 0.30 -3.81
N GLY A 13 13.14 1.26 -4.66
CA GLY A 13 13.91 1.69 -5.80
C GLY A 13 13.00 2.20 -6.92
N PRO A 14 13.51 2.35 -8.16
CA PRO A 14 12.72 2.82 -9.29
C PRO A 14 11.64 1.80 -9.69
N CYS A 15 10.41 2.27 -9.90
CA CYS A 15 9.30 1.47 -10.42
C CYS A 15 9.33 1.49 -11.96
N ALA A 16 9.69 0.36 -12.58
CA ALA A 16 9.87 0.25 -14.03
C ALA A 16 8.87 -0.68 -14.73
N ILE A 17 8.10 -1.46 -13.96
CA ILE A 17 7.18 -2.46 -14.51
C ILE A 17 5.80 -1.81 -14.70
N GLU A 18 5.23 -1.85 -15.90
CA GLU A 18 3.87 -1.36 -16.12
C GLU A 18 2.85 -2.25 -15.38
N SER A 19 1.87 -1.62 -14.74
CA SER A 19 0.89 -2.31 -13.91
C SER A 19 -0.10 -3.09 -14.80
N PRO A 20 -0.41 -4.37 -14.48
CA PRO A 20 -1.41 -5.14 -15.21
C PRO A 20 -2.82 -4.56 -15.09
N LEU A 21 -3.04 -3.65 -14.13
CA LEU A 21 -4.29 -2.94 -13.96
C LEU A 21 -4.59 -1.94 -15.09
N GLU A 22 -3.57 -1.49 -15.82
CA GLU A 22 -3.74 -0.58 -16.97
C GLU A 22 -4.58 -1.26 -18.05
N ALA A 23 -4.29 -2.54 -18.33
CA ALA A 23 -5.07 -3.36 -19.27
C ALA A 23 -6.52 -3.59 -18.82
N ARG A 24 -6.83 -3.37 -17.54
CA ARG A 24 -8.18 -3.51 -16.96
C ARG A 24 -8.93 -2.17 -16.87
N GLY A 25 -8.33 -1.07 -17.33
CA GLY A 25 -8.94 0.27 -17.30
C GLY A 25 -9.19 0.81 -15.89
N GLN A 26 -8.40 0.38 -14.90
CA GLN A 26 -8.51 0.88 -13.53
C GLN A 26 -8.02 2.32 -13.41
N MET A 27 -8.59 3.07 -12.47
CA MET A 27 -8.09 4.41 -12.13
C MET A 27 -6.87 4.29 -11.22
N PHE A 28 -5.80 4.99 -11.56
CA PHE A 28 -4.58 5.06 -10.76
C PHE A 28 -4.62 6.25 -9.81
N ALA A 29 -4.08 6.06 -8.61
CA ALA A 29 -3.97 7.15 -7.65
C ALA A 29 -2.89 8.15 -8.10
N ASP A 30 -3.24 9.43 -8.05
CA ASP A 30 -2.34 10.53 -8.41
C ASP A 30 -1.31 10.74 -7.30
N GLU A 31 -0.04 10.52 -7.63
CA GLU A 31 1.08 10.58 -6.68
C GLU A 31 1.33 12.00 -6.14
N SER A 32 0.75 13.04 -6.77
CA SER A 32 0.80 14.41 -6.27
C SER A 32 -0.25 14.70 -5.18
N ILE A 33 -1.28 13.86 -5.06
CA ILE A 33 -2.33 14.01 -4.05
C ILE A 33 -1.83 13.52 -2.69
N ARG A 34 -2.06 14.35 -1.67
CA ARG A 34 -1.70 14.04 -0.28
C ARG A 34 -2.88 14.25 0.66
N VAL A 35 -2.98 13.38 1.66
CA VAL A 35 -4.03 13.42 2.68
C VAL A 35 -3.49 14.14 3.91
N ARG A 36 -4.14 15.23 4.32
CA ARG A 36 -3.69 16.00 5.48
C ARG A 36 -3.77 15.20 6.77
N VAL A 37 -2.77 15.34 7.63
CA VAL A 37 -2.79 14.77 9.00
C VAL A 37 -3.91 15.41 9.82
N LYS A 38 -4.08 16.73 9.70
CA LYS A 38 -5.14 17.48 10.34
C LYS A 38 -6.20 17.89 9.32
N ARG A 39 -7.45 17.53 9.62
CA ARG A 39 -8.62 17.93 8.82
C ARG A 39 -8.87 19.43 8.87
N HIS A 40 -8.69 20.04 10.05
CA HIS A 40 -8.91 21.47 10.27
C HIS A 40 -7.58 22.18 10.44
N ILE A 41 -7.43 23.32 9.77
CA ILE A 41 -6.29 24.22 9.93
C ILE A 41 -6.72 25.65 10.18
N ARG A 42 -5.88 26.38 10.88
CA ARG A 42 -6.07 27.80 11.13
C ARG A 42 -5.41 28.62 10.01
N ALA A 43 -5.95 29.79 9.72
CA ALA A 43 -5.26 30.75 8.86
C ALA A 43 -3.97 31.21 9.56
N GLY A 44 -2.85 31.30 8.84
CA GLY A 44 -1.53 31.59 9.43
C GLY A 44 -0.92 30.44 10.22
N ALA A 45 -1.41 29.21 10.01
CA ALA A 45 -0.94 28.02 10.69
C ALA A 45 0.56 27.73 10.44
N ALA A 46 1.22 27.18 11.47
CA ALA A 46 2.60 26.75 11.39
C ALA A 46 2.76 25.53 10.47
N GLU A 47 3.99 25.27 10.01
CA GLU A 47 4.36 24.16 9.12
C GLU A 47 3.90 22.77 9.63
N ILE A 48 3.72 22.61 10.94
CA ILE A 48 3.19 21.38 11.54
C ILE A 48 1.73 21.08 11.15
N ASP A 49 0.96 22.10 10.75
CA ASP A 49 -0.42 21.95 10.30
C ASP A 49 -0.53 21.66 8.80
N THR A 50 0.60 21.71 8.07
CA THR A 50 0.71 21.32 6.66
C THR A 50 1.18 19.88 6.47
N LEU A 51 1.43 19.14 7.57
CA LEU A 51 1.79 17.73 7.51
C LEU A 51 0.73 16.90 6.79
N SER A 52 1.19 15.97 5.94
CA SER A 52 0.33 15.13 5.12
C SER A 52 0.92 13.74 4.89
N PHE A 53 0.03 12.76 4.75
CA PHE A 53 0.31 11.39 4.31
C PHE A 53 0.24 11.29 2.79
N GLU A 54 0.97 10.32 2.24
CA GLU A 54 0.75 9.88 0.86
C GLU A 54 -0.62 9.19 0.76
N GLU A 55 -1.37 9.46 -0.32
CA GLU A 55 -2.61 8.74 -0.61
C GLU A 55 -2.30 7.33 -1.15
N ALA A 56 -2.86 6.30 -0.52
CA ALA A 56 -2.71 4.92 -1.00
C ALA A 56 -3.61 4.66 -2.22
N GLY A 57 -3.13 3.81 -3.13
CA GLY A 57 -3.91 3.36 -4.27
C GLY A 57 -3.04 2.67 -5.32
N PRO A 58 -3.67 2.12 -6.38
CA PRO A 58 -2.93 1.49 -7.47
C PRO A 58 -2.03 2.51 -8.18
N ARG A 59 -0.83 2.07 -8.56
CA ARG A 59 0.17 2.86 -9.31
C ARG A 59 0.32 2.32 -10.72
N ARG A 60 0.58 3.21 -11.69
CA ARG A 60 0.82 2.82 -13.10
C ARG A 60 2.08 1.99 -13.25
N ARG A 61 3.11 2.30 -12.45
CA ARG A 61 4.36 1.56 -12.44
C ARG A 61 4.60 0.88 -11.11
N LEU A 62 5.05 -0.36 -11.18
CA LEU A 62 5.36 -1.24 -10.07
C LEU A 62 6.86 -1.45 -9.96
N TYR A 63 7.30 -1.74 -8.74
CA TYR A 63 8.67 -2.17 -8.46
C TYR A 63 8.87 -3.65 -8.80
N PHE A 64 7.93 -4.51 -8.41
CA PHE A 64 8.01 -5.95 -8.64
C PHE A 64 7.32 -6.36 -9.94
N ASN A 65 7.93 -7.32 -10.66
CA ASN A 65 7.27 -8.03 -11.74
C ASN A 65 6.30 -9.08 -11.17
N PRO A 66 4.97 -8.97 -11.36
CA PRO A 66 4.02 -9.90 -10.76
C PRO A 66 4.27 -11.37 -11.12
N ALA A 67 4.73 -11.65 -12.35
CA ALA A 67 5.02 -13.01 -12.82
C ALA A 67 6.18 -13.69 -12.08
N GLU A 68 7.11 -12.91 -11.52
CA GLU A 68 8.28 -13.39 -10.77
C GLU A 68 8.10 -13.24 -9.25
N THR A 69 6.98 -12.65 -8.83
CA THR A 69 6.75 -12.32 -7.42
C THR A 69 6.26 -13.54 -6.65
N THR A 70 6.86 -13.79 -5.49
CA THR A 70 6.21 -14.59 -4.44
C THR A 70 5.73 -13.65 -3.35
N ALA A 71 4.45 -13.74 -2.98
CA ALA A 71 3.91 -13.04 -1.82
C ALA A 71 3.70 -14.01 -0.65
N ALA A 72 3.68 -13.50 0.58
CA ALA A 72 3.37 -14.29 1.77
C ALA A 72 2.48 -13.50 2.72
N PHE A 73 1.49 -14.16 3.31
CA PHE A 73 0.70 -13.65 4.42
C PHE A 73 1.18 -14.30 5.71
N VAL A 74 1.41 -13.46 6.73
CA VAL A 74 1.64 -13.90 8.11
C VAL A 74 0.72 -13.08 9.01
N THR A 75 0.09 -13.74 9.97
CA THR A 75 -0.73 -13.07 10.99
C THR A 75 -0.07 -13.26 12.34
N CYS A 76 0.14 -12.16 13.05
CA CYS A 76 0.89 -12.13 14.30
C CYS A 76 0.04 -11.53 15.42
N GLY A 77 0.31 -11.95 16.66
CA GLY A 77 -0.42 -11.48 17.83
C GLY A 77 -1.74 -12.21 18.07
N GLY A 78 -2.67 -11.55 18.77
CA GLY A 78 -3.98 -12.09 19.09
C GLY A 78 -4.92 -12.13 17.88
N LEU A 79 -5.92 -13.00 17.93
CA LEU A 79 -6.97 -13.06 16.91
C LEU A 79 -7.89 -11.84 17.01
N SER A 80 -8.30 -11.32 15.85
CA SER A 80 -9.24 -10.21 15.73
C SER A 80 -10.28 -10.51 14.65
N PRO A 81 -11.55 -10.11 14.82
CA PRO A 81 -12.56 -10.20 13.76
C PRO A 81 -12.09 -9.54 12.46
N GLY A 82 -12.33 -10.20 11.32
CA GLY A 82 -11.98 -9.68 9.99
C GLY A 82 -10.61 -10.10 9.46
N LEU A 83 -9.76 -10.76 10.26
CA LEU A 83 -8.44 -11.24 9.82
C LEU A 83 -8.49 -12.06 8.52
N ASN A 84 -9.43 -13.01 8.45
CA ASN A 84 -9.61 -13.84 7.26
C ASN A 84 -10.13 -13.05 6.05
N ASN A 85 -10.89 -11.97 6.26
CA ASN A 85 -11.32 -11.10 5.17
C ASN A 85 -10.13 -10.31 4.61
N VAL A 86 -9.19 -9.89 5.45
CA VAL A 86 -7.94 -9.24 5.00
C VAL A 86 -7.12 -10.22 4.16
N ILE A 87 -6.90 -11.45 4.64
CA ILE A 87 -6.17 -12.48 3.89
C ILE A 87 -6.86 -12.77 2.55
N ARG A 88 -8.17 -13.02 2.57
CA ARG A 88 -8.94 -13.31 1.35
C ARG A 88 -8.86 -12.16 0.34
N SER A 89 -9.05 -10.93 0.77
CA SER A 89 -9.06 -9.76 -0.12
C SER A 89 -7.67 -9.54 -0.73
N GLY A 90 -6.61 -9.61 0.09
CA GLY A 90 -5.24 -9.51 -0.41
C GLY A 90 -4.86 -10.65 -1.36
N PHE A 91 -5.27 -11.89 -1.06
CA PHE A 91 -5.03 -13.04 -1.93
C PHE A 91 -5.70 -12.83 -3.30
N LEU A 92 -6.98 -12.47 -3.32
CA LEU A 92 -7.72 -12.25 -4.57
C LEU A 92 -7.17 -11.07 -5.39
N GLU A 93 -6.70 -10.01 -4.74
CA GLU A 93 -6.05 -8.88 -5.41
C GLU A 93 -4.76 -9.35 -6.11
N LEU A 94 -3.89 -10.03 -5.36
CA LEU A 94 -2.62 -10.52 -5.90
C LEU A 94 -2.82 -11.53 -7.04
N THR A 95 -3.75 -12.47 -6.92
CA THR A 95 -3.98 -13.49 -7.95
C THR A 95 -4.76 -12.94 -9.16
N HIS A 96 -5.94 -12.36 -8.95
CA HIS A 96 -6.82 -12.01 -10.06
C HIS A 96 -6.46 -10.70 -10.74
N ASN A 97 -6.04 -9.69 -9.95
CA ASN A 97 -5.77 -8.37 -10.50
C ASN A 97 -4.31 -8.25 -10.96
N TYR A 98 -3.37 -8.74 -10.15
CA TYR A 98 -1.94 -8.65 -10.45
C TYR A 98 -1.33 -9.90 -11.12
N GLY A 99 -1.99 -11.07 -11.07
CA GLY A 99 -1.49 -12.28 -11.72
C GLY A 99 -0.32 -12.96 -10.98
N VAL A 100 -0.17 -12.71 -9.68
CA VAL A 100 0.86 -13.37 -8.85
C VAL A 100 0.49 -14.84 -8.66
N GLU A 101 1.38 -15.75 -9.09
CA GLU A 101 1.10 -17.19 -9.09
C GLU A 101 1.40 -17.88 -7.76
N ARG A 102 2.45 -17.43 -7.05
CA ARG A 102 2.92 -18.07 -5.82
C ARG A 102 2.65 -17.22 -4.59
N ILE A 103 1.69 -17.66 -3.78
CA ILE A 103 1.30 -16.99 -2.53
C ILE A 103 1.37 -17.99 -1.37
N LEU A 104 2.12 -17.64 -0.33
CA LEU A 104 2.38 -18.48 0.84
C LEU A 104 1.56 -18.02 2.05
N GLY A 105 1.10 -18.98 2.86
CA GLY A 105 0.50 -18.71 4.18
C GLY A 105 1.42 -19.18 5.28
N ILE A 106 2.06 -18.24 6.00
CA ILE A 106 2.94 -18.53 7.13
C ILE A 106 2.05 -18.76 8.36
N ARG A 107 2.20 -19.94 8.98
CA ARG A 107 1.39 -20.34 10.12
C ARG A 107 2.07 -19.96 11.44
N ASN A 108 1.27 -19.73 12.47
CA ASN A 108 1.71 -19.49 13.85
C ASN A 108 2.56 -18.21 14.05
N GLY A 109 2.38 -17.19 13.20
CA GLY A 109 3.12 -15.94 13.31
C GLY A 109 4.61 -16.11 12.99
N TYR A 110 5.49 -15.48 13.78
CA TYR A 110 6.95 -15.54 13.60
C TYR A 110 7.64 -16.64 14.43
N ALA A 111 6.86 -17.52 15.06
CA ALA A 111 7.37 -18.54 15.99
C ALA A 111 7.87 -19.80 15.27
#